data_AF-A0A349U8T1-F1
#
_entry.id   AF-A0A349U8T1-F1
#
_cell.length_a   1.000
_cell.length_b   1.000
_cell.length_c   1.000
_cell.angle_alpha   90.00
_cell.angle_beta   90.00
_cell.angle_gamma   90.00
#
_symmetry.space_group_name_H-M   'P 1'
#
loop_
_entity.id
_entity.type
_entity.pdbx_description
1 polymer ?
#
loop_
_entity_poly.entity_id
_entity_poly.type
_entity_poly.pdbx_seq_one_letter_code
_entity_poly.pdbx_strand_id
1 'polypeptide(L)'
;IKRLILQPMTGAGRLRLWLVQNGWRIGDETLVEEKGRLYCVIMAEPGRERALDKFIIEIGPRLAEKNNLLVNRYLRKLYTGYQKLADKLSGAASPAAKEKALEIKEKLTRIKEVLAKNERKLC
;
A
#
# COMPACT_ATOMS: atom_id res chain seq x y z
N ILE A 1 -14.79 -8.15 20.46
CA ILE A 1 -13.39 -8.28 19.99
C ILE A 1 -12.69 -6.96 20.25
N LYS A 2 -11.51 -6.94 20.88
CA LYS A 2 -10.78 -5.69 21.18
C LYS A 2 -9.78 -5.28 20.09
N ARG A 3 -9.21 -6.25 19.37
CA ARG A 3 -8.19 -6.05 18.34
C ARG A 3 -8.12 -7.25 17.41
N LEU A 4 -7.76 -7.03 16.16
CA LEU A 4 -7.41 -8.05 15.16
C LEU A 4 -5.94 -7.93 14.81
N ILE A 5 -5.23 -9.06 14.74
CA ILE A 5 -3.87 -9.15 14.20
C ILE A 5 -3.95 -10.03 12.96
N LEU A 6 -3.62 -9.45 11.81
CA LEU A 6 -3.83 -10.05 10.50
C LEU A 6 -2.52 -10.06 9.72
N GLN A 7 -2.20 -11.18 9.08
CA GLN A 7 -1.06 -11.31 8.18
C GLN A 7 -1.56 -11.72 6.79
N PRO A 8 -2.02 -10.77 5.94
CA PRO A 8 -2.45 -11.10 4.59
C PRO A 8 -1.27 -11.61 3.76
N MET A 9 -1.39 -12.82 3.23
CA MET A 9 -0.41 -13.39 2.29
C MET A 9 -0.36 -12.62 0.97
N THR A 10 -1.53 -12.13 0.51
CA THR A 10 -1.67 -11.27 -0.68
C THR A 10 -2.78 -10.25 -0.42
N GLY A 11 -2.85 -9.20 -1.26
CA GLY A 11 -3.99 -8.29 -1.25
C GLY A 11 -4.13 -7.42 0.01
N ALA A 12 -3.03 -7.11 0.70
CA ALA A 12 -3.04 -6.27 1.91
C ALA A 12 -3.81 -4.95 1.73
N GLY A 13 -3.66 -4.27 0.58
CA GLY A 13 -4.41 -3.05 0.28
C GLY A 13 -5.93 -3.24 0.23
N ARG A 14 -6.40 -4.38 -0.31
CA ARG A 14 -7.84 -4.72 -0.30
C ARG A 14 -8.34 -5.01 1.11
N LEU A 15 -7.55 -5.73 1.91
CA LEU A 15 -7.88 -6.01 3.30
C LEU A 15 -7.99 -4.71 4.11
N ARG A 16 -7.06 -3.78 3.95
CA ARG A 16 -7.12 -2.46 4.61
C ARG A 16 -8.37 -1.70 4.23
N LEU A 17 -8.69 -1.65 2.94
CA LEU A 17 -9.90 -0.96 2.48
C LEU A 17 -11.16 -1.57 3.10
N TRP A 18 -11.24 -2.91 3.13
CA TRP A 18 -12.36 -3.61 3.75
C TRP A 18 -12.45 -3.30 5.26
N LEU A 19 -11.34 -3.35 5.99
CA LEU A 19 -11.30 -3.01 7.41
C LEU A 19 -11.85 -1.59 7.66
N VAL A 20 -11.34 -0.61 6.93
CA VAL A 20 -11.77 0.80 7.05
C VAL A 20 -13.27 0.96 6.74
N GLN A 21 -13.77 0.30 5.70
CA GLN A 21 -15.18 0.34 5.32
C GLN A 21 -16.10 -0.34 6.35
N ASN A 22 -15.59 -1.28 7.14
CA ASN A 22 -16.35 -2.04 8.13
C ASN A 22 -16.15 -1.52 9.57
N GLY A 23 -15.76 -0.24 9.72
CA GLY A 23 -15.65 0.39 11.03
C GLY A 23 -14.43 -0.06 11.83
N TRP A 24 -13.37 -0.51 11.16
CA TRP A 24 -12.08 -0.78 11.77
C TRP A 24 -11.07 0.31 11.45
N ARG A 25 -10.31 0.71 12.45
CA ARG A 25 -9.14 1.56 12.34
C ARG A 25 -7.90 0.69 12.23
N ILE A 26 -6.97 1.06 11.35
CA ILE A 26 -5.63 0.49 11.30
C ILE A 26 -4.82 1.12 12.43
N GLY A 27 -4.66 0.37 13.52
CA GLY A 27 -4.00 0.83 14.73
C GLY A 27 -2.48 0.85 14.59
N ASP A 28 -1.92 -0.20 13.99
CA ASP A 28 -0.48 -0.30 13.70
C ASP A 28 -0.25 -1.27 12.52
N GLU A 29 0.91 -1.16 11.88
CA GLU A 29 1.36 -2.09 10.85
C GLU A 29 2.87 -2.29 10.92
N THR A 30 3.34 -3.49 10.64
CA THR A 30 4.77 -3.74 10.50
C THR A 30 5.07 -4.62 9.29
N LEU A 31 6.30 -4.52 8.83
CA LEU A 31 6.86 -5.39 7.79
C LEU A 31 7.92 -6.29 8.43
N VAL A 32 7.84 -7.57 8.13
CA VAL A 32 8.82 -8.56 8.55
C VAL A 32 9.43 -9.19 7.30
N GLU A 33 10.74 -9.36 7.29
CA GLU A 33 11.42 -10.11 6.24
C GLU A 33 11.80 -11.50 6.75
N GLU A 34 11.39 -12.53 6.02
CA GLU A 34 11.80 -13.91 6.29
C GLU A 34 12.11 -14.61 4.96
N LYS A 35 13.30 -15.22 4.87
CA LYS A 35 13.80 -15.94 3.67
C LYS A 35 13.66 -15.11 2.39
N GLY A 36 13.97 -13.81 2.46
CA GLY A 36 13.90 -12.87 1.34
C GLY A 36 12.49 -12.40 0.96
N ARG A 37 11.45 -12.82 1.70
CA ARG A 37 10.05 -12.43 1.47
C ARG A 37 9.61 -11.41 2.52
N LEU A 38 8.92 -10.36 2.06
CA LEU A 38 8.30 -9.35 2.92
C LEU A 38 6.87 -9.76 3.26
N TYR A 39 6.56 -9.78 4.55
CA TYR A 39 5.24 -10.02 5.11
C TYR A 39 4.74 -8.76 5.79
N CYS A 40 3.47 -8.45 5.57
CA CYS A 40 2.80 -7.36 6.25
C CYS A 40 1.96 -7.91 7.40
N VAL A 41 2.12 -7.34 8.58
CA VAL A 41 1.27 -7.58 9.75
C VAL A 41 0.48 -6.32 10.01
N ILE A 42 -0.84 -6.47 10.12
CA ILE A 42 -1.80 -5.38 10.29
C ILE A 42 -2.52 -5.58 11.61
N MET A 43 -2.46 -4.57 12.47
CA MET A 43 -3.24 -4.48 13.68
C MET A 43 -4.45 -3.58 13.43
N ALA A 44 -5.66 -4.13 13.60
CA ALA A 44 -6.90 -3.37 13.47
C ALA A 44 -7.67 -3.33 14.79
N GLU A 45 -8.34 -2.21 15.04
CA GLU A 45 -9.13 -1.97 16.25
C GLU A 45 -10.50 -1.41 15.86
N PRO A 46 -11.57 -1.65 16.65
CA PRO A 46 -12.85 -1.02 16.41
C PRO A 46 -12.72 0.51 16.40
N GLY A 47 -13.23 1.18 15.38
CA GLY A 47 -13.19 2.63 15.27
C GLY A 47 -13.00 3.13 13.85
N ARG A 48 -13.05 4.46 13.69
CA ARG A 48 -12.92 5.10 12.40
C ARG A 48 -11.44 5.37 12.06
N GLU A 49 -11.03 4.97 10.86
CA GLU A 49 -9.72 5.32 10.34
C GLU A 49 -9.62 6.83 10.05
N ARG A 50 -8.45 7.41 10.32
CA ARG A 50 -8.16 8.83 10.06
C ARG A 50 -7.72 9.09 8.63
N ALA A 51 -7.00 8.13 8.03
CA ALA A 51 -6.60 8.22 6.64
C ALA A 51 -7.84 8.16 5.73
N LEU A 52 -8.12 9.24 5.01
CA LEU A 52 -9.22 9.32 4.04
C LEU A 52 -8.78 8.97 2.62
N ASP A 53 -7.48 9.05 2.37
CA ASP A 53 -6.90 8.85 1.05
C ASP A 53 -6.79 7.36 0.71
N LYS A 54 -7.54 6.93 -0.31
CA LYS A 54 -7.60 5.53 -0.76
C LYS A 54 -6.21 4.97 -1.12
N PHE A 55 -5.31 5.77 -1.68
CA PHE A 55 -3.98 5.32 -2.02
C PHE A 55 -3.13 5.07 -0.76
N ILE A 56 -3.24 5.94 0.24
CA ILE A 56 -2.54 5.78 1.51
C ILE A 56 -3.07 4.55 2.25
N ILE A 57 -4.39 4.34 2.25
CA ILE A 57 -5.00 3.11 2.75
C ILE A 57 -4.45 1.89 2.01
N GLU A 58 -4.33 1.94 0.69
CA GLU A 58 -3.86 0.82 -0.12
C GLU A 58 -2.42 0.43 0.19
N ILE A 59 -1.50 1.39 0.27
CA ILE A 59 -0.08 1.10 0.56
C ILE A 59 0.15 0.75 2.03
N GLY A 60 -0.67 1.26 2.95
CA GLY A 60 -0.56 1.05 4.38
C GLY A 60 -0.33 2.37 5.12
N PRO A 61 -1.35 2.94 5.80
CA PRO A 61 -1.24 4.25 6.42
C PRO A 61 -0.16 4.29 7.51
N ARG A 62 -0.07 3.23 8.33
CA ARG A 62 0.92 3.15 9.41
C ARG A 62 2.29 2.78 8.86
N LEU A 63 2.34 2.01 7.77
CA LEU A 63 3.61 1.77 7.05
C LEU A 63 4.16 3.06 6.43
N ALA A 64 3.33 3.89 5.81
CA ALA A 64 3.75 5.15 5.19
C ALA A 64 4.23 6.20 6.21
N GLU A 65 3.76 6.11 7.46
CA GLU A 65 4.27 6.91 8.57
C GLU A 65 5.67 6.44 9.03
N LYS A 66 5.94 5.14 8.91
CA LYS A 66 7.20 4.49 9.29
C LYS A 66 8.26 4.68 8.20
N ASN A 67 9.20 5.60 8.41
CA ASN A 67 10.30 5.87 7.48
C ASN A 67 11.46 4.89 7.69
N ASN A 68 11.28 3.61 7.31
CA ASN A 68 12.32 2.59 7.47
C ASN A 68 12.66 1.84 6.16
N LEU A 69 13.78 1.12 6.18
CA LEU A 69 14.32 0.42 5.01
C LEU A 69 13.35 -0.64 4.46
N LEU A 70 12.64 -1.37 5.32
CA LEU A 70 11.68 -2.39 4.89
C LEU A 70 10.47 -1.78 4.20
N VAL A 71 9.98 -0.63 4.68
CA VAL A 71 8.89 0.14 4.03
C VAL A 71 9.33 0.58 2.64
N ASN A 72 10.55 1.12 2.49
CA ASN A 72 11.05 1.52 1.17
C ASN A 72 11.15 0.32 0.22
N ARG A 73 11.63 -0.84 0.70
CA ARG A 73 11.69 -2.07 -0.11
C ARG A 73 10.30 -2.55 -0.52
N TYR A 74 9.32 -2.49 0.39
CA TYR A 74 7.93 -2.81 0.10
C TYR A 74 7.31 -1.86 -0.94
N LEU A 75 7.52 -0.54 -0.79
CA LEU A 75 7.03 0.46 -1.74
C LEU A 75 7.67 0.29 -3.13
N ARG A 76 8.97 -0.02 -3.21
CA ARG A 76 9.63 -0.37 -4.48
C ARG A 76 9.02 -1.63 -5.10
N LYS A 77 8.71 -2.66 -4.31
CA LYS A 77 8.04 -3.88 -4.80
C LYS A 77 6.64 -3.57 -5.36
N LEU A 78 5.87 -2.73 -4.69
CA LEU A 78 4.57 -2.25 -5.19
C LEU A 78 4.74 -1.45 -6.48
N TYR A 79 5.70 -0.53 -6.53
CA TYR A 79 6.03 0.26 -7.72
C TYR A 79 6.32 -0.64 -8.92
N THR A 80 7.20 -1.64 -8.78
CA THR A 80 7.50 -2.59 -9.85
C THR A 80 6.27 -3.39 -10.29
N GLY A 81 5.39 -3.75 -9.35
CA GLY A 81 4.13 -4.42 -9.66
C GLY A 81 3.21 -3.54 -10.52
N TYR A 82 3.06 -2.27 -10.16
CA TYR A 82 2.27 -1.31 -10.93
C TYR A 82 2.90 -0.97 -12.27
N GLN A 83 4.22 -0.89 -12.35
CA GLN A 83 4.92 -0.62 -13.61
C GLN A 83 4.66 -1.75 -14.61
N LYS A 84 4.82 -3.01 -14.18
CA LYS A 84 4.47 -4.18 -15.01
C LYS A 84 3.01 -4.19 -15.45
N LEU A 85 2.10 -3.71 -14.60
CA LEU A 85 0.68 -3.58 -14.95
C LEU A 85 0.46 -2.47 -15.98
N ALA A 86 1.11 -1.32 -15.82
CA ALA A 86 1.05 -0.21 -16.77
C ALA A 86 1.58 -0.63 -18.15
N ASP A 87 2.70 -1.35 -18.19
CA ASP A 87 3.31 -1.84 -19.44
C ASP A 87 2.34 -2.77 -20.18
N LYS A 88 1.68 -3.69 -19.47
CA LYS A 88 0.64 -4.57 -20.05
C LYS A 88 -0.57 -3.81 -20.57
N LEU A 89 -0.97 -2.73 -19.88
CA LEU A 89 -2.13 -1.93 -20.27
C LEU A 89 -1.81 -0.98 -21.44
N SER A 90 -0.54 -0.65 -21.68
CA SER A 90 -0.14 0.26 -22.77
C SER A 90 -0.46 -0.29 -24.17
N GLY A 91 -0.52 -1.61 -24.33
CA GLY A 91 -0.90 -2.27 -25.59
C GLY A 91 -2.41 -2.45 -25.78
N ALA A 92 -3.24 -2.10 -24.81
CA ALA A 92 -4.69 -2.31 -24.87
C ALA A 92 -5.41 -1.06 -25.43
N ALA A 93 -6.27 -1.27 -26.43
CA ALA A 93 -6.96 -0.18 -27.12
C ALA A 93 -8.29 0.26 -26.47
N SER A 94 -8.83 -0.51 -25.51
CA SER A 94 -10.17 -0.25 -24.97
C SER A 94 -10.20 1.00 -24.06
N PRO A 95 -11.31 1.76 -24.03
CA PRO A 95 -11.46 2.92 -23.15
C PRO A 95 -11.21 2.60 -21.67
N ALA A 96 -11.74 1.47 -21.18
CA ALA A 96 -11.53 1.01 -19.81
C ALA A 96 -10.06 0.69 -19.50
N ALA A 97 -9.29 0.19 -20.47
CA ALA A 97 -7.86 -0.04 -20.29
C ALA A 97 -7.07 1.28 -20.20
N LYS A 98 -7.46 2.29 -20.99
CA LYS A 98 -6.84 3.63 -20.95
C LYS A 98 -7.11 4.32 -19.61
N GLU A 99 -8.33 4.27 -19.11
CA GLU A 99 -8.69 4.82 -17.79
C GLU A 99 -7.87 4.15 -16.69
N LYS A 100 -7.83 2.81 -16.69
CA LYS A 100 -7.04 2.06 -15.71
C LYS A 100 -5.54 2.36 -15.82
N ALA A 101 -5.01 2.53 -17.03
CA ALA A 101 -3.61 2.91 -17.21
C ALA A 101 -3.32 4.29 -16.60
N LEU A 102 -4.25 5.24 -16.68
CA LEU A 102 -4.13 6.55 -16.07
C LEU A 102 -4.10 6.44 -14.54
N GLU A 103 -5.02 5.67 -13.94
CA GLU A 103 -5.03 5.42 -12.50
C GLU A 103 -3.70 4.80 -12.02
N ILE A 104 -3.18 3.81 -12.74
CA ILE A 104 -1.92 3.16 -12.38
C ILE A 104 -0.74 4.13 -12.52
N LYS A 105 -0.72 4.99 -13.54
CA LYS A 105 0.30 6.04 -13.67
C LYS A 105 0.26 7.02 -12.50
N GLU A 106 -0.93 7.43 -12.06
CA GLU A 106 -1.06 8.29 -10.87
C GLU A 106 -0.49 7.58 -9.63
N LYS A 107 -0.87 6.33 -9.39
CA LYS A 107 -0.32 5.54 -8.26
C LYS A 107 1.21 5.44 -8.31
N LEU A 108 1.80 5.24 -9.50
CA LEU A 108 3.25 5.19 -9.66
C LEU A 108 3.92 6.51 -9.25
N THR A 109 3.38 7.65 -9.67
CA THR A 109 3.86 8.98 -9.28
C THR A 109 3.78 9.16 -7.76
N ARG A 110 2.64 8.82 -7.17
CA ARG A 110 2.43 8.95 -5.72
C ARG A 110 3.36 8.06 -4.89
N ILE A 111 3.69 6.85 -5.37
CA ILE A 111 4.69 6.01 -4.69
C ILE A 111 6.08 6.66 -4.74
N LYS A 112 6.47 7.27 -5.87
CA LYS A 112 7.76 7.97 -5.99
C LYS A 112 7.85 9.14 -5.00
N GLU A 113 6.77 9.90 -4.83
CA GLU A 113 6.72 11.01 -3.87
C GLU A 113 6.92 10.52 -2.42
N VAL A 114 6.25 9.44 -2.04
CA VAL A 114 6.43 8.83 -0.72
C VAL A 114 7.86 8.33 -0.53
N LEU A 115 8.43 7.64 -1.52
CA LEU A 115 9.83 7.19 -1.47
C LEU A 115 10.82 8.35 -1.33
N ALA A 116 10.67 9.41 -2.13
CA ALA A 116 11.52 10.59 -2.06
C ALA A 116 11.42 11.31 -0.70
N LYS A 117 10.22 11.37 -0.13
CA LYS A 117 10.00 11.92 1.22
C LYS A 117 10.67 11.08 2.30
N ASN A 118 10.62 9.75 2.17
CA ASN A 118 11.26 8.84 3.13
C ASN A 118 12.78 8.97 3.08
N GLU A 119 13.36 9.04 1.88
CA GLU A 119 14.82 9.21 1.69
C GLU A 119 15.33 10.51 2.31
N ARG A 120 14.61 11.63 2.16
CA ARG A 120 14.97 12.92 2.80
C ARG A 120 14.97 12.91 4.33
N LYS A 121 14.23 11.98 4.95
CA LYS A 121 14.15 11.87 6.42
C LYS A 121 15.19 10.92 7.02
N LEU A 122 15.89 10.17 6.18
CA LEU A 122 16.94 9.21 6.57
C LEU A 122 18.34 9.83 6.52
N CYS A 123 18.50 10.98 5.86
CA CYS A 123 19.68 11.84 5.89
C CYS A 123 19.57 12.84 7.05
#